data_AF-A0AAD5MEY8-F1
#
_entry.id   AF-A0AAD5MEY8-F1
#
_cell.length_a   1.000
_cell.length_b   1.000
_cell.length_c   1.000
_cell.angle_alpha   90.00
_cell.angle_beta   90.00
_cell.angle_gamma   90.00
#
_symmetry.space_group_name_H-M   'P 1'
#
loop_
_entity.id
_entity.type
_entity.pdbx_description
1 polymer ?
#
loop_
_entity_poly.entity_id
_entity_poly.type
_entity_poly.pdbx_seq_one_letter_code
_entity_poly.pdbx_strand_id
1 'polypeptide(L)'
;MEQSVAEFSAFINGRAVTRHLETFCAIAGEFFAHSSTRQLDDWLETAPFVIAILPLALDDSQVAGVREATPLLQRQRAHHPATREALVAQWTAFLRFLVDKVTTRNLEWLEAILRDFLSGHDVVLGEFLQNHEAISLIPVHSGLGQQAPVLTKKWRKFWRKYGRAVWERKFWSPFHTDTEDYRIRSNRQRSAQNAFESIIIGAYQAFGPYFFVKLDKMAHRHRGWWYRGKTVDLIKSKKVAKKEVEEVTRVGPSLKDGEQVFGVAHIFASFNDTFVHVTDLSGRETICRVTGGMKVKADRDEASPYAAMLAAQDVAAKCKEVGITAVHIKVRATGGNRTKTPGPGAQSALRALARNGLKIGRIEDVTPIPTDSTRRKGGRRGRRL
;
A
#
# COMPACT_ATOMS: atom_id res chain seq x y z
N MET A 1 -3.00 -43.96 7.88
CA MET A 1 -2.92 -42.51 8.13
C MET A 1 -1.95 -41.84 7.18
N GLU A 2 -0.68 -42.24 7.13
CA GLU A 2 0.26 -41.73 6.12
C GLU A 2 -0.26 -41.92 4.69
N GLN A 3 -0.85 -43.10 4.42
CA GLN A 3 -1.49 -43.39 3.14
C GLN A 3 -2.67 -42.45 2.82
N SER A 4 -3.50 -42.06 3.81
CA SER A 4 -4.64 -41.16 3.57
C SER A 4 -4.21 -39.71 3.34
N VAL A 5 -3.09 -39.27 3.94
CA VAL A 5 -2.47 -37.97 3.67
C VAL A 5 -1.91 -37.92 2.24
N ALA A 6 -1.24 -38.98 1.80
CA ALA A 6 -0.69 -39.09 0.45
C ALA A 6 -1.81 -39.12 -0.61
N GLU A 7 -2.88 -39.87 -0.37
CA GLU A 7 -4.03 -39.95 -1.28
C GLU A 7 -4.77 -38.62 -1.41
N PHE A 8 -4.95 -37.87 -0.31
CA PHE A 8 -5.55 -36.54 -0.35
C PHE A 8 -4.66 -35.52 -1.09
N SER A 9 -3.34 -35.62 -0.95
CA SER A 9 -2.38 -34.77 -1.67
C SER A 9 -2.43 -35.00 -3.18
N ALA A 10 -2.40 -36.28 -3.58
CA ALA A 10 -2.52 -36.68 -4.98
C ALA A 10 -3.85 -36.22 -5.59
N PHE A 11 -4.94 -36.29 -4.82
CA PHE A 11 -6.26 -35.81 -5.22
C PHE A 11 -6.27 -34.30 -5.55
N ILE A 12 -5.70 -33.46 -4.68
CA ILE A 12 -5.65 -32.01 -4.92
C ILE A 12 -4.68 -31.68 -6.08
N ASN A 13 -3.48 -32.28 -6.09
CA ASN A 13 -2.47 -32.02 -7.13
C ASN A 13 -2.95 -32.41 -8.53
N GLY A 14 -3.85 -33.39 -8.64
CA GLY A 14 -4.42 -33.81 -9.91
C GLY A 14 -5.48 -32.86 -10.49
N ARG A 15 -5.99 -31.89 -9.72
CA ARG A 15 -7.12 -31.03 -10.13
C ARG A 15 -6.92 -29.53 -9.96
N ALA A 16 -6.00 -29.11 -9.10
CA ALA A 16 -5.75 -27.70 -8.81
C ALA A 16 -4.26 -27.38 -8.91
N VAL A 17 -3.93 -26.13 -9.27
CA VAL A 17 -2.55 -25.64 -9.17
C VAL A 17 -2.19 -25.40 -7.70
N THR A 18 -1.25 -26.18 -7.18
CA THR A 18 -0.80 -26.10 -5.79
C THR A 18 0.62 -25.55 -5.70
N ARG A 19 0.93 -24.92 -4.56
CA ARG A 19 2.31 -24.52 -4.19
C ARG A 19 2.58 -24.98 -2.77
N HIS A 20 3.72 -25.64 -2.57
CA HIS A 20 4.19 -26.11 -1.26
C HIS A 20 3.23 -27.08 -0.54
N LEU A 21 2.37 -27.80 -1.27
CA LEU A 21 1.45 -28.80 -0.68
C LEU A 21 2.22 -29.96 -0.03
N GLU A 22 3.39 -30.33 -0.56
CA GLU A 22 4.27 -31.34 0.04
C GLU A 22 4.64 -31.00 1.48
N THR A 23 4.84 -29.72 1.79
CA THR A 23 5.12 -29.25 3.16
C THR A 23 3.92 -29.44 4.09
N PHE A 24 2.70 -29.23 3.60
CA PHE A 24 1.47 -29.53 4.35
C PHE A 24 1.37 -31.02 4.68
N CYS A 25 1.69 -31.87 3.71
CA CYS A 25 1.67 -33.33 3.88
C CYS A 25 2.71 -33.82 4.87
N ALA A 26 3.91 -33.23 4.86
CA ALA A 26 4.97 -33.53 5.81
C ALA A 26 4.53 -33.20 7.26
N ILE A 27 3.95 -32.02 7.47
CA ILE A 27 3.40 -31.59 8.77
C ILE A 27 2.25 -32.50 9.23
N ALA A 28 1.34 -32.86 8.33
CA ALA A 28 0.24 -33.77 8.64
C ALA A 28 0.77 -35.17 9.01
N GLY A 29 1.77 -35.67 8.29
CA GLY A 29 2.45 -36.93 8.58
C GLY A 29 3.03 -36.96 9.98
N GLU A 30 3.79 -35.93 10.37
CA GLU A 30 4.37 -35.85 11.72
C GLU A 30 3.31 -35.73 12.83
N PHE A 31 2.25 -34.96 12.60
CA PHE A 31 1.15 -34.84 13.55
C PHE A 31 0.50 -36.20 13.84
N PHE A 32 0.24 -36.99 12.81
CA PHE A 32 -0.35 -38.33 12.97
C PHE A 32 0.65 -39.38 13.48
N ALA A 33 1.95 -39.19 13.23
CA ALA A 33 3.02 -40.04 13.78
C ALA A 33 3.26 -39.83 15.29
N HIS A 34 2.62 -38.84 15.92
CA HIS A 34 2.82 -38.44 17.33
C HIS A 34 4.29 -38.13 17.68
N SER A 35 5.11 -37.88 16.66
CA SER A 35 6.48 -37.40 16.80
C SER A 35 6.48 -35.95 17.27
N SER A 36 7.56 -35.50 17.92
CA SER A 36 7.78 -34.09 18.28
C SER A 36 7.38 -33.16 17.12
N THR A 37 6.78 -32.00 17.40
CA THR A 37 6.30 -31.00 16.41
C THR A 37 7.41 -30.33 15.61
N ARG A 38 8.49 -31.04 15.32
CA ARG A 38 9.75 -30.50 14.81
C ARG A 38 9.60 -29.95 13.40
N GLN A 39 8.93 -30.61 12.46
CA GLN A 39 8.71 -30.01 11.14
C GLN A 39 7.73 -28.85 11.18
N LEU A 40 6.76 -28.86 12.10
CA LEU A 40 5.87 -27.72 12.27
C LEU A 40 6.63 -26.54 12.86
N ASP A 41 7.44 -26.76 13.89
CA ASP A 41 8.25 -25.73 14.54
C ASP A 41 9.33 -25.24 13.58
N ASP A 42 10.02 -26.14 12.88
CA ASP A 42 10.94 -25.81 11.79
C ASP A 42 10.18 -25.04 10.69
N TRP A 43 8.97 -25.42 10.29
CA TRP A 43 8.18 -24.66 9.30
C TRP A 43 7.74 -23.28 9.84
N LEU A 44 7.36 -23.18 11.11
CA LEU A 44 7.03 -21.92 11.77
C LEU A 44 8.26 -21.00 11.93
N GLU A 45 9.45 -21.58 12.06
CA GLU A 45 10.73 -20.88 12.22
C GLU A 45 11.40 -20.55 10.88
N THR A 46 11.26 -21.42 9.86
CA THR A 46 11.98 -21.35 8.59
C THR A 46 11.12 -20.92 7.40
N ALA A 47 9.80 -21.07 7.44
CA ALA A 47 8.96 -20.88 6.26
C ALA A 47 8.26 -19.52 6.25
N PRO A 48 8.71 -18.56 5.42
CA PRO A 48 7.90 -17.44 4.98
C PRO A 48 6.93 -17.81 3.83
N PHE A 49 6.79 -19.10 3.55
CA PHE A 49 6.07 -19.60 2.38
C PHE A 49 4.60 -19.85 2.69
N VAL A 50 3.80 -19.66 1.67
CA VAL A 50 2.36 -19.83 1.70
C VAL A 50 2.05 -21.18 1.07
N ILE A 51 1.40 -22.06 1.82
CA ILE A 51 0.76 -23.23 1.21
C ILE A 51 -0.49 -22.70 0.53
N ALA A 52 -0.52 -22.72 -0.80
CA ALA A 52 -1.63 -22.18 -1.59
C ALA A 52 -2.22 -23.24 -2.51
N ILE A 53 -3.55 -23.32 -2.52
CA ILE A 53 -4.33 -24.06 -3.51
C ILE A 53 -5.06 -23.02 -4.35
N LEU A 54 -4.70 -22.93 -5.63
CA LEU A 54 -5.26 -21.97 -6.56
C LEU A 54 -6.47 -22.57 -7.31
N PRO A 55 -7.54 -21.79 -7.52
CA PRO A 55 -8.75 -22.22 -8.23
C PRO A 55 -8.53 -22.10 -9.74
N LEU A 56 -7.46 -22.72 -10.25
CA LEU A 56 -7.11 -22.75 -11.67
C LEU A 56 -7.06 -24.21 -12.09
N ALA A 57 -7.86 -24.56 -13.09
CA ALA A 57 -7.72 -25.84 -13.77
C ALA A 57 -6.33 -25.92 -14.41
N LEU A 58 -5.72 -27.10 -14.37
CA LEU A 58 -4.42 -27.36 -15.01
C LEU A 58 -4.57 -27.25 -16.53
N ASP A 59 -3.63 -26.57 -17.19
CA ASP A 59 -3.56 -26.51 -18.67
C ASP A 59 -3.26 -27.90 -19.24
N ASP A 60 -3.77 -28.24 -20.45
CA ASP A 60 -3.58 -29.55 -21.14
C ASP A 60 -2.12 -30.02 -21.29
N SER A 61 -1.13 -29.13 -21.12
CA SER A 61 0.30 -29.46 -21.12
C SER A 61 0.82 -29.96 -19.75
N GLN A 62 0.11 -29.67 -18.66
CA GLN A 62 0.39 -30.11 -17.28
C GLN A 62 -0.38 -31.40 -16.92
N VAL A 63 -1.13 -31.95 -17.88
CA VAL A 63 -2.14 -33.01 -17.76
C VAL A 63 -1.57 -34.44 -17.79
N ALA A 64 -0.28 -34.63 -17.50
CA ALA A 64 0.24 -35.98 -17.29
C ALA A 64 -0.42 -36.69 -16.07
N GLY A 65 -1.02 -35.94 -15.13
CA GLY A 65 -1.63 -36.45 -13.89
C GLY A 65 -3.17 -36.60 -13.88
N VAL A 66 -3.90 -36.24 -14.93
CA VAL A 66 -5.39 -36.22 -14.91
C VAL A 66 -6.01 -37.64 -14.97
N ARG A 67 -5.21 -38.70 -14.93
CA ARG A 67 -5.70 -40.09 -14.93
C ARG A 67 -5.86 -40.71 -13.53
N GLU A 68 -5.52 -40.02 -12.45
CA GLU A 68 -5.39 -40.66 -11.12
C GLU A 68 -6.45 -40.30 -10.06
N ALA A 69 -7.28 -39.26 -10.22
CA ALA A 69 -8.23 -38.84 -9.18
C ALA A 69 -9.45 -39.79 -9.02
N THR A 70 -9.98 -40.32 -10.14
CA THR A 70 -11.15 -41.21 -10.15
C THR A 70 -10.92 -42.55 -9.41
N PRO A 71 -9.79 -43.27 -9.61
CA PRO A 71 -9.52 -44.50 -8.85
C PRO A 71 -9.30 -44.23 -7.35
N LEU A 72 -8.80 -43.06 -6.96
CA LEU A 72 -8.65 -42.67 -5.55
C LEU A 72 -10.01 -42.49 -4.85
N LEU A 73 -10.97 -41.83 -5.51
CA LEU A 73 -12.34 -41.73 -4.99
C LEU A 73 -13.03 -43.09 -4.88
N GLN A 74 -12.78 -44.01 -5.82
CA GLN A 74 -13.30 -45.38 -5.78
C GLN A 74 -12.71 -46.19 -4.61
N ARG A 75 -11.41 -46.04 -4.32
CA ARG A 75 -10.77 -46.64 -3.14
C ARG A 75 -11.36 -46.10 -1.84
N GLN A 76 -11.62 -44.80 -1.76
CA GLN A 76 -12.28 -44.21 -0.59
C GLN A 76 -13.71 -44.75 -0.39
N ARG A 77 -14.45 -44.97 -1.48
CA ARG A 77 -15.77 -45.63 -1.44
C ARG A 77 -15.73 -47.09 -1.01
N ALA A 78 -14.59 -47.76 -1.08
CA ALA A 78 -14.42 -49.15 -0.64
C ALA A 78 -14.14 -49.29 0.88
N HIS A 79 -13.76 -48.21 1.58
CA HIS A 79 -13.52 -48.26 3.03
C HIS A 79 -14.83 -48.35 3.84
N HIS A 80 -14.82 -49.07 4.97
CA HIS A 80 -15.95 -49.16 5.90
C HIS A 80 -16.35 -47.79 6.49
N PRO A 81 -17.65 -47.53 6.74
CA PRO A 81 -18.14 -46.23 7.20
C PRO A 81 -17.56 -45.81 8.56
N ALA A 82 -17.38 -46.75 9.50
CA ALA A 82 -16.76 -46.48 10.80
C ALA A 82 -15.30 -46.00 10.68
N THR A 83 -14.56 -46.52 9.70
CA THR A 83 -13.18 -46.08 9.40
C THR A 83 -13.16 -44.67 8.83
N ARG A 84 -14.18 -44.27 8.05
CA ARG A 84 -14.30 -42.92 7.50
C ARG A 84 -14.58 -41.88 8.58
N GLU A 85 -15.49 -42.17 9.50
CA GLU A 85 -15.79 -41.27 10.61
C GLU A 85 -14.57 -41.04 11.52
N ALA A 86 -13.79 -42.10 11.78
CA ALA A 86 -12.53 -42.00 12.52
C ALA A 86 -11.51 -41.11 11.79
N LEU A 87 -11.37 -41.26 10.46
CA LEU A 87 -10.50 -40.43 9.63
C LEU A 87 -10.94 -38.95 9.66
N VAL A 88 -12.24 -38.69 9.51
CA VAL A 88 -12.79 -37.32 9.56
C VAL A 88 -12.51 -36.67 10.92
N ALA A 89 -12.70 -37.39 12.02
CA ALA A 89 -12.45 -36.88 13.36
C ALA A 89 -10.96 -36.51 13.57
N GLN A 90 -10.05 -37.34 13.08
CA GLN A 90 -8.60 -37.12 13.18
C GLN A 90 -8.13 -35.95 12.32
N TRP A 91 -8.61 -35.84 11.09
CA TRP A 91 -8.34 -34.68 10.23
C TRP A 91 -8.94 -33.39 10.79
N THR A 92 -10.13 -33.46 11.39
CA THR A 92 -10.73 -32.31 12.08
C THR A 92 -9.88 -31.88 13.28
N ALA A 93 -9.30 -32.83 14.02
CA ALA A 93 -8.38 -32.54 15.12
C ALA A 93 -7.08 -31.87 14.61
N PHE A 94 -6.51 -32.35 13.50
CA PHE A 94 -5.35 -31.73 12.86
C PHE A 94 -5.64 -30.31 12.36
N LEU A 95 -6.79 -30.10 11.69
CA LEU A 95 -7.19 -28.77 11.22
C LEU A 95 -7.41 -27.80 12.39
N ARG A 96 -8.03 -28.25 13.49
CA ARG A 96 -8.15 -27.45 14.73
C ARG A 96 -6.79 -27.11 15.34
N PHE A 97 -5.86 -28.05 15.34
CA PHE A 97 -4.47 -27.82 15.78
C PHE A 97 -3.78 -26.77 14.89
N LEU A 98 -3.93 -26.84 13.57
CA LEU A 98 -3.40 -25.84 12.65
C LEU A 98 -4.03 -24.45 12.84
N VAL A 99 -5.33 -24.33 13.13
CA VAL A 99 -5.99 -23.03 13.36
C VAL A 99 -5.33 -22.23 14.50
N ASP A 100 -4.77 -22.89 15.51
CA ASP A 100 -4.07 -22.17 16.58
C ASP A 100 -2.70 -21.61 16.12
N LYS A 101 -2.07 -22.25 15.13
CA LYS A 101 -0.70 -21.95 14.68
C LYS A 101 -0.62 -21.23 13.33
N VAL A 102 -1.69 -21.24 12.55
CA VAL A 102 -1.72 -20.80 11.15
C VAL A 102 -2.89 -19.85 10.92
N THR A 103 -2.64 -18.75 10.23
CA THR A 103 -3.70 -17.86 9.72
C THR A 103 -4.07 -18.23 8.31
N THR A 104 -5.37 -18.35 8.07
CA THR A 104 -5.91 -18.90 6.83
C THR A 104 -7.06 -18.04 6.33
N ARG A 105 -7.26 -18.00 5.00
CA ARG A 105 -8.36 -17.23 4.38
C ARG A 105 -9.65 -18.04 4.34
N ASN A 106 -9.55 -19.35 4.05
CA ASN A 106 -10.67 -20.24 3.75
C ASN A 106 -10.39 -21.68 4.25
N LEU A 107 -10.15 -21.89 5.56
CA LEU A 107 -9.93 -23.25 6.08
C LEU A 107 -11.19 -24.11 6.02
N GLU A 108 -12.38 -23.49 6.13
CA GLU A 108 -13.67 -24.16 5.99
C GLU A 108 -13.80 -24.86 4.63
N TRP A 109 -13.24 -24.26 3.57
CA TRP A 109 -13.15 -24.90 2.25
C TRP A 109 -12.23 -26.12 2.28
N LEU A 110 -11.07 -26.04 2.91
CA LEU A 110 -10.16 -27.18 3.03
C LEU A 110 -10.81 -28.33 3.83
N GLU A 111 -11.51 -27.99 4.90
CA GLU A 111 -12.27 -28.96 5.72
C GLU A 111 -13.42 -29.58 4.92
N ALA A 112 -14.17 -28.78 4.16
CA ALA A 112 -15.26 -29.24 3.31
C ALA A 112 -14.76 -30.14 2.17
N ILE A 113 -13.69 -29.75 1.47
CA ILE A 113 -13.04 -30.55 0.43
C ILE A 113 -12.54 -31.88 1.00
N LEU A 114 -11.98 -31.86 2.20
CA LEU A 114 -11.50 -33.07 2.87
C LEU A 114 -12.64 -34.01 3.27
N ARG A 115 -13.74 -33.47 3.80
CA ARG A 115 -14.95 -34.26 4.12
C ARG A 115 -15.55 -34.86 2.85
N ASP A 116 -15.61 -34.07 1.77
CA ASP A 116 -16.14 -34.50 0.48
C ASP A 116 -15.28 -35.63 -0.11
N PHE A 117 -13.95 -35.48 -0.09
CA PHE A 117 -12.98 -36.50 -0.50
C PHE A 117 -13.12 -37.81 0.29
N LEU A 118 -13.19 -37.74 1.63
CA LEU A 118 -13.36 -38.91 2.49
C LEU A 118 -14.74 -39.58 2.31
N SER A 119 -15.73 -38.83 1.83
CA SER A 119 -17.04 -39.38 1.45
C SER A 119 -17.04 -40.01 0.04
N GLY A 120 -15.96 -39.83 -0.73
CA GLY A 120 -15.83 -40.31 -2.11
C GLY A 120 -16.54 -39.44 -3.14
N HIS A 121 -16.73 -38.16 -2.84
CA HIS A 121 -17.35 -37.15 -3.71
C HIS A 121 -16.35 -36.02 -4.02
N ASP A 122 -16.69 -35.19 -5.00
CA ASP A 122 -15.83 -34.13 -5.55
C ASP A 122 -16.65 -32.86 -5.89
N VAL A 123 -17.82 -32.73 -5.27
CA VAL A 123 -18.73 -31.62 -5.55
C VAL A 123 -18.11 -30.32 -5.05
N VAL A 124 -17.55 -30.33 -3.83
CA VAL A 124 -17.00 -29.14 -3.18
C VAL A 124 -15.73 -28.67 -3.90
N LEU A 125 -14.87 -29.59 -4.33
CA LEU A 125 -13.67 -29.22 -5.10
C LEU A 125 -14.05 -28.70 -6.49
N GLY A 126 -15.05 -29.29 -7.15
CA GLY A 126 -15.61 -28.78 -8.40
C GLY A 126 -16.16 -27.36 -8.28
N GLU A 127 -16.94 -27.09 -7.22
CA GLU A 127 -17.44 -25.74 -6.91
C GLU A 127 -16.29 -24.76 -6.65
N PHE A 128 -15.30 -25.18 -5.85
CA PHE A 128 -14.09 -24.40 -5.55
C PHE A 128 -13.38 -23.92 -6.82
N LEU A 129 -13.21 -24.80 -7.81
CA LEU A 129 -12.57 -24.49 -9.07
C LEU A 129 -13.39 -23.54 -9.96
N GLN A 130 -14.72 -23.51 -9.82
CA GLN A 130 -15.59 -22.68 -10.66
C GLN A 130 -15.66 -21.22 -10.22
N ASN A 131 -15.71 -20.94 -8.92
CA ASN A 131 -16.14 -19.61 -8.44
C ASN A 131 -15.42 -19.06 -7.20
N HIS A 132 -14.40 -19.74 -6.65
CA HIS A 132 -13.86 -19.38 -5.34
C HIS A 132 -12.45 -18.79 -5.35
N GLU A 133 -12.07 -18.17 -4.21
CA GLU A 133 -10.78 -17.54 -3.97
C GLU A 133 -9.76 -18.56 -3.44
N ALA A 134 -8.49 -18.44 -3.82
CA ALA A 134 -7.43 -19.37 -3.40
C ALA A 134 -7.39 -19.65 -1.88
N ILE A 135 -7.22 -20.93 -1.52
CA ILE A 135 -6.96 -21.34 -0.14
C ILE A 135 -5.48 -21.06 0.13
N SER A 136 -5.18 -20.38 1.23
CA SER A 136 -3.80 -20.03 1.58
C SER A 136 -3.58 -20.14 3.08
N LEU A 137 -2.49 -20.80 3.48
CA LEU A 137 -2.06 -21.00 4.86
C LEU A 137 -0.77 -20.20 5.11
N ILE A 138 -0.78 -19.30 6.11
CA ILE A 138 0.41 -18.57 6.59
C ILE A 138 0.76 -19.00 8.01
N PRO A 139 2.02 -19.36 8.28
CA PRO A 139 2.48 -19.59 9.65
C PRO A 139 2.41 -18.30 10.48
N VAL A 140 1.80 -18.37 11.65
CA VAL A 140 1.84 -17.29 12.64
C VAL A 140 3.04 -17.55 13.54
N HIS A 141 4.11 -16.78 13.38
CA HIS A 141 5.33 -16.97 14.18
C HIS A 141 4.99 -16.95 15.68
N SER A 142 5.20 -18.09 16.33
CA SER A 142 4.80 -18.41 17.70
C SER A 142 5.69 -17.78 18.78
N GLY A 143 6.89 -17.29 18.42
CA GLY A 143 7.85 -16.70 19.37
C GLY A 143 7.34 -15.44 20.10
N LEU A 144 6.37 -14.73 19.50
CA LEU A 144 5.68 -13.58 20.10
C LEU A 144 4.66 -13.98 21.19
N GLY A 145 4.22 -15.24 21.20
CA GLY A 145 3.13 -15.73 22.02
C GLY A 145 3.43 -15.77 23.51
N GLN A 146 4.66 -16.07 23.90
CA GLN A 146 5.06 -16.16 25.31
C GLN A 146 5.45 -14.79 25.89
N GLN A 147 6.05 -13.91 25.08
CA GLN A 147 6.59 -12.63 25.55
C GLN A 147 5.56 -11.48 25.50
N ALA A 148 4.59 -11.52 24.58
CA ALA A 148 3.55 -10.49 24.45
C ALA A 148 2.18 -11.07 24.00
N PRO A 149 1.36 -11.59 24.93
CA PRO A 149 0.06 -12.20 24.60
C PRO A 149 -0.94 -11.19 23.98
N VAL A 150 -0.86 -9.93 24.39
CA VAL A 150 -1.70 -8.84 23.85
C VAL A 150 -1.38 -8.56 22.39
N LEU A 151 -0.09 -8.54 22.03
CA LEU A 151 0.35 -8.28 20.67
C LEU A 151 0.00 -9.45 19.75
N THR A 152 0.13 -10.67 20.23
CA THR A 152 -0.27 -11.89 19.51
C THR A 152 -1.78 -11.89 19.20
N LYS A 153 -2.62 -11.46 20.15
CA LYS A 153 -4.07 -11.28 19.92
C LYS A 153 -4.35 -10.20 18.86
N LYS A 154 -3.62 -9.08 18.90
CA LYS A 154 -3.72 -8.01 17.88
C LYS A 154 -3.30 -8.50 16.49
N TRP A 155 -2.23 -9.29 16.41
CA TRP A 155 -1.75 -9.89 15.16
C TRP A 155 -2.75 -10.89 14.58
N ARG A 156 -3.32 -11.77 15.41
CA ARG A 156 -4.41 -12.66 14.99
C ARG A 156 -5.64 -11.88 14.49
N LYS A 157 -6.04 -10.82 15.19
CA LYS A 157 -7.15 -9.94 14.77
C LYS A 157 -6.86 -9.23 13.45
N PHE A 158 -5.61 -8.82 13.23
CA PHE A 158 -5.16 -8.22 11.98
C PHE A 158 -5.31 -9.17 10.81
N TRP A 159 -4.74 -10.38 10.90
CA TRP A 159 -4.83 -11.36 9.82
C TRP A 159 -6.27 -11.80 9.55
N ARG A 160 -7.10 -11.92 10.58
CA ARG A 160 -8.54 -12.21 10.42
C ARG A 160 -9.29 -11.11 9.65
N LYS A 161 -8.97 -9.84 9.92
CA LYS A 161 -9.69 -8.69 9.33
C LYS A 161 -9.12 -8.24 7.98
N TYR A 162 -7.81 -8.26 7.85
CA TYR A 162 -7.08 -7.65 6.73
C TYR A 162 -6.31 -8.65 5.88
N GLY A 163 -6.30 -9.94 6.24
CA GLY A 163 -5.60 -10.97 5.48
C GLY A 163 -5.92 -10.87 3.99
N ARG A 164 -7.20 -10.80 3.62
CA ARG A 164 -7.66 -10.65 2.22
C ARG A 164 -6.95 -9.51 1.46
N ALA A 165 -6.74 -8.36 2.09
CA ALA A 165 -6.07 -7.23 1.46
C ALA A 165 -4.56 -7.47 1.32
N VAL A 166 -3.92 -8.06 2.33
CA VAL A 166 -2.49 -8.40 2.31
C VAL A 166 -2.15 -9.40 1.19
N TRP A 167 -3.11 -10.24 0.83
CA TRP A 167 -2.99 -11.28 -0.20
C TRP A 167 -3.10 -10.79 -1.65
N GLU A 168 -3.47 -9.54 -1.89
CA GLU A 168 -3.57 -9.02 -3.25
C GLU A 168 -2.16 -8.80 -3.82
N ARG A 169 -1.85 -9.40 -4.99
CA ARG A 169 -0.60 -9.13 -5.72
C ARG A 169 -0.48 -7.60 -5.88
N LYS A 170 0.61 -7.02 -5.38
CA LYS A 170 0.92 -5.57 -5.27
C LYS A 170 0.49 -4.88 -3.95
N PHE A 171 0.10 -5.58 -2.88
CA PHE A 171 -0.19 -4.97 -1.56
C PHE A 171 0.91 -4.00 -1.06
N TRP A 172 2.17 -4.32 -1.36
CA TRP A 172 3.35 -3.54 -0.99
C TRP A 172 3.93 -2.70 -2.14
N SER A 173 3.28 -2.66 -3.30
CA SER A 173 3.71 -1.86 -4.46
C SER A 173 2.74 -0.70 -4.68
N PRO A 174 3.22 0.51 -5.03
CA PRO A 174 2.33 1.59 -5.42
C PRO A 174 1.54 1.17 -6.66
N PHE A 175 0.21 1.24 -6.59
CA PHE A 175 -0.67 0.99 -7.72
C PHE A 175 -0.69 2.21 -8.67
N HIS A 176 -0.84 1.97 -9.98
CA HIS A 176 -1.10 3.04 -10.95
C HIS A 176 -2.51 3.62 -10.72
N THR A 177 -2.59 4.94 -10.77
CA THR A 177 -3.65 5.75 -10.13
C THR A 177 -5.03 5.75 -10.80
N ASP A 178 -5.20 5.12 -11.97
CA ASP A 178 -6.31 5.48 -12.88
C ASP A 178 -7.28 4.35 -13.27
N THR A 179 -7.42 3.28 -12.48
CA THR A 179 -8.46 2.24 -12.71
C THR A 179 -9.53 2.21 -11.61
N GLU A 180 -10.78 1.85 -11.95
CA GLU A 180 -11.88 1.72 -10.97
C GLU A 180 -11.60 0.59 -9.96
N ASP A 181 -10.96 -0.48 -10.43
CA ASP A 181 -10.35 -1.52 -9.60
C ASP A 181 -9.35 -0.98 -8.57
N TYR A 182 -8.58 0.06 -8.92
CA TYR A 182 -7.63 0.69 -8.03
C TYR A 182 -8.34 1.42 -6.88
N ARG A 183 -9.45 2.13 -7.13
CA ARG A 183 -10.17 2.86 -6.07
C ARG A 183 -10.78 1.93 -5.03
N ILE A 184 -11.38 0.82 -5.45
CA ILE A 184 -12.02 -0.17 -4.56
C ILE A 184 -10.96 -0.96 -3.76
N ARG A 185 -9.79 -1.23 -4.34
CA ARG A 185 -8.70 -1.97 -3.68
C ARG A 185 -7.85 -1.07 -2.78
N SER A 186 -7.56 0.16 -3.21
CA SER A 186 -6.70 1.13 -2.51
C SER A 186 -7.16 1.44 -1.08
N ASN A 187 -8.47 1.68 -0.86
CA ASN A 187 -8.99 1.97 0.48
C ASN A 187 -8.85 0.78 1.46
N ARG A 188 -9.09 -0.45 0.97
CA ARG A 188 -8.95 -1.68 1.78
C ARG A 188 -7.50 -1.94 2.14
N GLN A 189 -6.60 -1.77 1.16
CA GLN A 189 -5.17 -1.96 1.37
C GLN A 189 -4.57 -0.90 2.28
N ARG A 190 -4.94 0.38 2.12
CA ARG A 190 -4.50 1.47 3.01
C ARG A 190 -4.97 1.24 4.45
N SER A 191 -6.20 0.76 4.65
CA SER A 191 -6.67 0.39 5.99
C SER A 191 -5.88 -0.76 6.60
N ALA A 192 -5.46 -1.73 5.79
CA ALA A 192 -4.62 -2.84 6.23
C ALA A 192 -3.18 -2.38 6.54
N GLN A 193 -2.59 -1.53 5.70
CA GLN A 193 -1.26 -0.95 5.95
C GLN A 193 -1.24 -0.17 7.28
N ASN A 194 -2.22 0.71 7.51
CA ASN A 194 -2.32 1.46 8.76
C ASN A 194 -2.49 0.54 9.99
N ALA A 195 -3.26 -0.54 9.86
CA ALA A 195 -3.45 -1.51 10.93
C ALA A 195 -2.18 -2.34 11.19
N PHE A 196 -1.44 -2.68 10.15
CA PHE A 196 -0.15 -3.36 10.24
C PHE A 196 0.89 -2.48 10.93
N GLU A 197 1.02 -1.22 10.51
CA GLU A 197 1.91 -0.23 11.13
C GLU A 197 1.63 -0.09 12.62
N SER A 198 0.37 -0.01 13.03
CA SER A 198 -0.01 0.05 14.44
C SER A 198 0.54 -1.13 15.26
N ILE A 199 0.57 -2.33 14.67
CA ILE A 199 1.05 -3.53 15.36
C ILE A 199 2.58 -3.60 15.35
N ILE A 200 3.23 -3.23 14.25
CA ILE A 200 4.69 -3.14 14.18
C ILE A 200 5.23 -2.10 15.15
N ILE A 201 4.57 -0.95 15.30
CA ILE A 201 4.91 0.05 16.32
C ILE A 201 4.77 -0.54 17.72
N GLY A 202 3.69 -1.27 17.98
CA GLY A 202 3.50 -1.97 19.26
C GLY A 202 4.56 -3.04 19.53
N ALA A 203 4.98 -3.77 18.50
CA ALA A 203 6.07 -4.74 18.57
C ALA A 203 7.42 -4.06 18.82
N TYR A 204 7.67 -2.93 18.18
CA TYR A 204 8.86 -2.11 18.40
C TYR A 204 8.95 -1.58 19.83
N GLN A 205 7.85 -1.12 20.39
CA GLN A 205 7.79 -0.69 21.79
C GLN A 205 8.02 -1.85 22.77
N ALA A 206 7.55 -3.06 22.44
CA ALA A 206 7.65 -4.23 23.32
C ALA A 206 9.03 -4.90 23.28
N PHE A 207 9.62 -5.07 22.09
CA PHE A 207 10.82 -5.88 21.88
C PHE A 207 12.07 -5.06 21.54
N GLY A 208 11.91 -3.77 21.27
CA GLY A 208 12.99 -2.89 20.88
C GLY A 208 13.57 -3.19 19.49
N PRO A 209 14.56 -2.39 19.05
CA PRO A 209 15.13 -2.47 17.70
C PRO A 209 15.94 -3.75 17.47
N TYR A 210 16.50 -4.36 18.53
CA TYR A 210 17.36 -5.53 18.42
C TYR A 210 16.62 -6.77 17.89
N PHE A 211 15.33 -6.91 18.24
CA PHE A 211 14.46 -7.97 17.71
C PHE A 211 14.36 -7.92 16.18
N PHE A 212 14.16 -6.73 15.62
CA PHE A 212 14.04 -6.51 14.18
C PHE A 212 15.36 -6.69 13.43
N VAL A 213 16.48 -6.34 14.07
CA VAL A 213 17.83 -6.57 13.53
C VAL A 213 18.18 -8.07 13.54
N LYS A 214 17.75 -8.82 14.57
CA LYS A 214 17.92 -10.28 14.63
C LYS A 214 17.12 -10.97 13.52
N LEU A 215 15.89 -10.52 13.27
CA LEU A 215 15.07 -10.99 12.14
C LEU A 215 15.73 -10.75 10.77
N ASP A 216 16.32 -9.57 10.56
CA ASP A 216 16.98 -9.21 9.28
C ASP A 216 18.35 -9.90 9.08
N LYS A 217 18.98 -10.37 10.16
CA LYS A 217 20.25 -11.09 10.16
C LYS A 217 20.11 -12.61 9.98
N MET A 218 18.89 -13.15 9.90
CA MET A 218 18.69 -14.58 9.61
C MET A 218 19.29 -14.92 8.24
N ALA A 219 20.10 -15.98 8.21
CA ALA A 219 21.03 -16.31 7.11
C ALA A 219 20.34 -16.59 5.76
N HIS A 220 19.05 -16.93 5.78
CA HIS A 220 18.27 -17.17 4.57
C HIS A 220 17.40 -15.93 4.28
N ARG A 221 17.88 -15.03 3.42
CA ARG A 221 17.01 -14.00 2.83
C ARG A 221 16.09 -14.67 1.82
N HIS A 222 14.88 -15.03 2.25
CA HIS A 222 13.98 -15.83 1.45
C HIS A 222 13.38 -15.06 0.27
N ARG A 223 13.40 -15.69 -0.92
CA ARG A 223 12.71 -15.23 -2.12
C ARG A 223 11.19 -15.31 -1.91
N GLY A 224 10.58 -14.18 -1.57
CA GLY A 224 9.13 -14.11 -1.30
C GLY A 224 8.75 -12.98 -0.33
N TRP A 225 9.72 -12.44 0.40
CA TRP A 225 9.55 -11.20 1.14
C TRP A 225 9.60 -10.00 0.20
N TRP A 226 8.48 -9.28 0.10
CA TRP A 226 8.42 -7.96 -0.51
C TRP A 226 8.51 -6.90 0.59
N TYR A 227 9.61 -6.91 1.36
CA TYR A 227 10.04 -5.73 2.10
C TYR A 227 11.31 -5.23 1.41
N ARG A 228 11.14 -4.25 0.52
CA ARG A 228 12.25 -3.60 -0.19
C ARG A 228 12.80 -2.41 0.61
N GLY A 229 12.91 -2.56 1.93
CA GLY A 229 13.47 -1.55 2.84
C GLY A 229 14.23 -2.23 3.96
N LYS A 230 15.38 -1.70 4.34
CA LYS A 230 16.11 -2.19 5.52
C LYS A 230 15.27 -1.84 6.76
N THR A 231 15.26 -2.68 7.79
CA THR A 231 14.53 -2.47 9.06
C THR A 231 14.92 -1.18 9.80
N VAL A 232 15.94 -0.47 9.31
CA VAL A 232 16.40 0.85 9.75
C VAL A 232 15.42 1.98 9.38
N ASP A 233 14.54 1.78 8.38
CA ASP A 233 13.69 2.86 7.85
C ASP A 233 12.46 3.17 8.73
N LEU A 234 12.08 2.28 9.65
CA LEU A 234 10.98 2.52 10.61
C LEU A 234 11.35 3.53 11.72
N ILE A 235 12.64 3.68 12.04
CA ILE A 235 13.13 4.63 13.06
C ILE A 235 13.28 6.04 12.49
N LYS A 236 13.55 6.17 11.19
CA LYS A 236 13.73 7.47 10.51
C LYS A 236 12.45 8.30 10.42
N SER A 237 11.28 7.66 10.46
CA SER A 237 9.99 8.32 10.22
C SER A 237 9.52 9.26 11.35
N LYS A 238 10.10 9.22 12.55
CA LYS A 238 9.62 10.06 13.67
C LYS A 238 10.62 11.00 14.35
N LYS A 239 11.94 10.89 14.14
CA LYS A 239 12.87 11.72 14.93
C LYS A 239 14.02 12.44 14.22
N VAL A 240 14.27 12.26 12.93
CA VAL A 240 15.22 13.13 12.23
C VAL A 240 14.76 13.35 10.80
N ALA A 241 14.09 14.48 10.57
CA ALA A 241 14.05 15.11 9.25
C ALA A 241 15.46 15.63 8.89
N LYS A 242 16.41 14.71 8.70
CA LYS A 242 17.63 14.96 7.91
C LYS A 242 17.44 14.17 6.64
N LYS A 243 17.28 14.91 5.54
CA LYS A 243 17.21 14.41 4.18
C LYS A 243 18.35 13.42 3.93
N GLU A 244 18.03 12.14 3.83
CA GLU A 244 18.78 11.26 2.96
C GLU A 244 18.28 11.52 1.54
N VAL A 245 19.22 11.85 0.66
CA VAL A 245 18.95 12.16 -0.74
C VAL A 245 18.66 10.83 -1.43
N GLU A 246 17.38 10.51 -1.59
CA GLU A 246 16.98 9.64 -2.69
C GLU A 246 17.54 10.27 -3.98
N GLU A 247 18.19 9.46 -4.80
CA GLU A 247 18.62 9.83 -6.14
C GLU A 247 17.37 10.05 -7.01
N VAL A 248 16.69 11.17 -6.77
CA VAL A 248 15.73 11.72 -7.71
C VAL A 248 16.57 12.02 -8.94
N THR A 249 16.37 11.25 -10.01
CA THR A 249 16.81 11.61 -11.36
C THR A 249 16.32 13.03 -11.62
N ARG A 250 17.18 14.02 -11.36
CA ARG A 250 16.86 15.44 -11.53
C ARG A 250 16.82 15.72 -13.01
N VAL A 251 15.62 15.78 -13.56
CA VAL A 251 15.39 16.31 -14.90
C VAL A 251 15.40 17.83 -14.76
N GLY A 252 16.59 18.42 -14.77
CA GLY A 252 16.80 19.85 -14.67
C GLY A 252 18.00 20.27 -15.52
N PRO A 253 18.13 21.57 -15.85
CA PRO A 253 19.26 22.07 -16.62
C PRO A 253 20.59 21.77 -15.90
N SER A 254 21.61 21.36 -16.66
CA SER A 254 22.97 21.23 -16.15
C SER A 254 23.57 22.62 -15.97
N LEU A 255 23.86 23.00 -14.72
CA LEU A 255 24.40 24.31 -14.38
C LEU A 255 25.86 24.21 -13.98
N LYS A 256 26.64 25.24 -14.31
CA LYS A 256 27.97 25.45 -13.73
C LYS A 256 27.83 26.02 -12.32
N ASP A 257 28.83 25.77 -11.48
CA ASP A 257 28.85 26.29 -10.11
C ASP A 257 28.77 27.83 -10.10
N GLY A 258 27.72 28.37 -9.49
CA GLY A 258 27.46 29.81 -9.37
C GLY A 258 26.38 30.37 -10.31
N GLU A 259 25.98 29.62 -11.34
CA GLU A 259 24.90 30.03 -12.24
C GLU A 259 23.52 29.82 -11.61
N GLN A 260 22.58 30.70 -11.96
CA GLN A 260 21.21 30.66 -11.47
C GLN A 260 20.25 30.46 -12.63
N VAL A 261 19.36 29.50 -12.51
CA VAL A 261 18.21 29.35 -13.42
C VAL A 261 17.11 30.27 -12.93
N PHE A 262 16.72 31.19 -13.80
CA PHE A 262 15.64 32.13 -13.55
C PHE A 262 14.32 31.61 -14.13
N GLY A 263 13.28 31.62 -13.30
CA GLY A 263 11.89 31.57 -13.73
C GLY A 263 11.17 32.91 -13.49
N VAL A 264 9.90 32.99 -13.86
CA VAL A 264 9.04 34.14 -13.57
C VAL A 264 7.88 33.70 -12.69
N ALA A 265 7.78 34.26 -11.49
CA ALA A 265 6.67 34.08 -10.56
C ALA A 265 5.63 35.17 -10.78
N HIS A 266 4.53 34.81 -11.44
CA HIS A 266 3.33 35.61 -11.56
C HIS A 266 2.49 35.44 -10.28
N ILE A 267 2.50 36.48 -9.44
CA ILE A 267 1.71 36.53 -8.21
C ILE A 267 0.46 37.35 -8.49
N PHE A 268 -0.66 36.67 -8.76
CA PHE A 268 -1.94 37.33 -8.90
C PHE A 268 -2.68 37.35 -7.57
N ALA A 269 -2.81 38.53 -6.98
CA ALA A 269 -3.44 38.72 -5.68
C ALA A 269 -4.72 39.54 -5.83
N SER A 270 -5.85 38.84 -5.75
CA SER A 270 -7.18 39.45 -5.67
C SER A 270 -7.66 39.49 -4.22
N PHE A 271 -8.83 40.09 -3.99
CA PHE A 271 -9.46 40.08 -2.66
C PHE A 271 -10.18 38.77 -2.34
N ASN A 272 -10.35 37.88 -3.32
CA ASN A 272 -11.06 36.62 -3.15
C ASN A 272 -10.13 35.41 -3.19
N ASP A 273 -9.05 35.46 -3.96
CA ASP A 273 -8.06 34.38 -4.05
C ASP A 273 -6.67 34.92 -4.45
N THR A 274 -5.65 34.10 -4.22
CA THR A 274 -4.24 34.37 -4.46
C THR A 274 -3.62 33.25 -5.29
N PHE A 275 -2.96 33.61 -6.39
CA PHE A 275 -2.35 32.65 -7.31
C PHE A 275 -0.84 32.83 -7.27
N VAL A 276 -0.14 31.72 -7.15
CA VAL A 276 1.31 31.64 -7.31
C VAL A 276 1.59 30.76 -8.51
N HIS A 277 2.00 31.39 -9.61
CA HIS A 277 2.21 30.72 -10.89
C HIS A 277 3.63 30.99 -11.37
N VAL A 278 4.44 29.94 -11.48
CA VAL A 278 5.81 30.02 -11.97
C VAL A 278 5.88 29.47 -13.38
N THR A 279 6.46 30.27 -14.26
CA THR A 279 6.70 30.00 -15.67
C THR A 279 8.19 30.12 -15.99
N ASP A 280 8.54 29.76 -17.22
CA ASP A 280 9.82 30.09 -17.83
C ASP A 280 9.95 31.60 -18.13
N LEU A 281 11.12 32.03 -18.60
CA LEU A 281 11.37 33.45 -18.93
C LEU A 281 10.50 33.98 -20.08
N SER A 282 10.11 33.13 -21.04
CA SER A 282 9.21 33.54 -22.12
C SER A 282 7.77 33.76 -21.61
N GLY A 283 7.43 33.15 -20.47
CA GLY A 283 6.09 33.18 -19.90
C GLY A 283 5.09 32.26 -20.60
N ARG A 284 5.53 31.43 -21.55
CA ARG A 284 4.68 30.52 -22.32
C ARG A 284 4.50 29.18 -21.63
N GLU A 285 5.58 28.62 -21.07
CA GLU A 285 5.55 27.31 -20.42
C GLU A 285 5.40 27.45 -18.91
N THR A 286 4.47 26.67 -18.37
CA THR A 286 4.18 26.67 -16.94
C THR A 286 4.91 25.55 -16.25
N ILE A 287 5.67 25.89 -15.21
CA ILE A 287 6.41 24.91 -14.42
C ILE A 287 5.52 24.43 -13.27
N CYS A 288 4.91 25.38 -12.53
CA CYS A 288 3.93 25.04 -11.52
C CYS A 288 2.94 26.18 -11.27
N ARG A 289 1.70 25.80 -10.95
CA ARG A 289 0.64 26.74 -10.57
C ARG A 289 -0.11 26.19 -9.37
N VAL A 290 -0.20 27.00 -8.32
CA VAL A 290 -0.95 26.69 -7.09
C VAL A 290 -1.68 27.95 -6.64
N THR A 291 -2.91 27.79 -6.15
CA THR A 291 -3.70 28.90 -5.60
C THR A 291 -3.92 28.75 -4.11
N GLY A 292 -4.32 29.84 -3.44
CA GLY A 292 -4.70 29.84 -2.03
C GLY A 292 -5.88 28.92 -1.76
N GLY A 293 -6.91 28.95 -2.62
CA GLY A 293 -8.06 28.05 -2.53
C GLY A 293 -7.74 26.55 -2.69
N MET A 294 -6.62 26.19 -3.33
CA MET A 294 -6.18 24.78 -3.34
C MET A 294 -5.63 24.29 -1.99
N LYS A 295 -5.25 25.21 -1.10
CA LYS A 295 -4.63 24.90 0.20
C LYS A 295 -5.63 24.97 1.35
N VAL A 296 -6.69 25.74 1.21
CA VAL A 296 -7.69 25.98 2.24
C VAL A 296 -9.07 25.55 1.73
N LYS A 297 -9.85 24.87 2.57
CA LYS A 297 -11.18 24.35 2.18
C LYS A 297 -12.33 25.35 2.37
N ALA A 298 -12.05 26.50 2.99
CA ALA A 298 -13.05 27.50 3.32
C ALA A 298 -12.95 28.68 2.34
N ASP A 299 -14.04 28.95 1.63
CA ASP A 299 -14.12 29.97 0.58
C ASP A 299 -13.72 31.38 1.06
N ARG A 300 -14.04 31.72 2.31
CA ARG A 300 -13.70 33.02 2.90
C ARG A 300 -12.20 33.22 3.11
N ASP A 301 -11.45 32.13 3.23
CA ASP A 301 -10.05 32.11 3.65
C ASP A 301 -9.09 31.90 2.45
N GLU A 302 -9.61 31.82 1.21
CA GLU A 302 -8.83 31.64 -0.02
C GLU A 302 -7.86 32.80 -0.29
N ALA A 303 -8.28 34.04 -0.03
CA ALA A 303 -7.45 35.24 -0.12
C ALA A 303 -6.51 35.44 1.07
N SER A 304 -6.64 34.62 2.13
CA SER A 304 -5.95 34.87 3.38
C SER A 304 -4.42 34.84 3.20
N PRO A 305 -3.67 35.67 3.95
CA PRO A 305 -2.21 35.65 3.88
C PRO A 305 -1.61 34.27 4.18
N TYR A 306 -2.29 33.47 5.02
CA TYR A 306 -1.89 32.12 5.37
C TYR A 306 -2.04 31.15 4.19
N ALA A 307 -3.17 31.19 3.48
CA ALA A 307 -3.38 30.38 2.27
C ALA A 307 -2.31 30.67 1.21
N ALA A 308 -2.02 31.95 0.97
CA ALA A 308 -1.01 32.39 0.02
C ALA A 308 0.42 31.93 0.40
N MET A 309 0.73 31.90 1.70
CA MET A 309 2.01 31.40 2.21
C MET A 309 2.17 29.90 1.93
N LEU A 310 1.14 29.10 2.20
CA LEU A 310 1.15 27.65 1.93
C LEU A 310 1.26 27.37 0.43
N ALA A 311 0.55 28.13 -0.41
CA ALA A 311 0.64 28.00 -1.86
C ALA A 311 2.06 28.29 -2.38
N ALA A 312 2.70 29.34 -1.86
CA ALA A 312 4.08 29.69 -2.20
C ALA A 312 5.11 28.66 -1.71
N GLN A 313 4.90 28.02 -0.56
CA GLN A 313 5.75 26.93 -0.06
C GLN A 313 5.75 25.74 -1.04
N ASP A 314 4.57 25.31 -1.48
CA ASP A 314 4.44 24.18 -2.40
C ASP A 314 5.02 24.49 -3.78
N VAL A 315 4.82 25.71 -4.27
CA VAL A 315 5.44 26.18 -5.51
C VAL A 315 6.96 26.17 -5.39
N ALA A 316 7.52 26.67 -4.29
CA ALA A 316 8.97 26.69 -4.09
C ALA A 316 9.56 25.27 -4.01
N ALA A 317 8.84 24.32 -3.43
CA ALA A 317 9.26 22.92 -3.42
C ALA A 317 9.33 22.34 -4.84
N LYS A 318 8.27 22.52 -5.64
CA LYS A 318 8.22 22.04 -7.04
C LYS A 318 9.26 22.72 -7.93
N CYS A 319 9.50 24.02 -7.75
CA CYS A 319 10.53 24.75 -8.48
C CYS A 319 11.93 24.16 -8.23
N LYS A 320 12.22 23.75 -6.99
CA LYS A 320 13.50 23.11 -6.64
C LYS A 320 13.66 21.71 -7.21
N GLU A 321 12.57 20.96 -7.34
CA GLU A 321 12.59 19.63 -7.98
C GLU A 321 12.98 19.74 -9.46
N VAL A 322 12.48 20.77 -10.15
CA VAL A 322 12.79 21.07 -11.57
C VAL A 322 14.17 21.73 -11.75
N GLY A 323 14.75 22.31 -10.69
CA GLY A 323 16.06 22.95 -10.73
C GLY A 323 16.04 24.46 -10.94
N ILE A 324 14.90 25.13 -10.73
CA ILE A 324 14.85 26.60 -10.69
C ILE A 324 15.43 27.08 -9.36
N THR A 325 16.42 27.97 -9.45
CA THR A 325 17.11 28.51 -8.27
C THR A 325 16.67 29.94 -7.94
N ALA A 326 16.25 30.71 -8.94
CA ALA A 326 15.90 32.12 -8.82
C ALA A 326 14.60 32.44 -9.56
N VAL A 327 13.87 33.44 -9.10
CA VAL A 327 12.62 33.89 -9.74
C VAL A 327 12.54 35.41 -9.84
N HIS A 328 12.16 35.90 -11.01
CA HIS A 328 11.63 37.25 -11.18
C HIS A 328 10.18 37.29 -10.71
N ILE A 329 9.77 38.37 -10.06
CA ILE A 329 8.43 38.48 -9.50
C ILE A 329 7.63 39.50 -10.30
N LYS A 330 6.47 39.08 -10.79
CA LYS A 330 5.47 39.93 -11.41
C LYS A 330 4.22 39.93 -10.54
N VAL A 331 4.06 40.99 -9.73
CA VAL A 331 2.87 41.17 -8.88
C VAL A 331 1.75 41.73 -9.75
N ARG A 332 0.54 41.18 -9.59
CA ARG A 332 -0.63 41.58 -10.37
C ARG A 332 -1.86 41.68 -9.47
N ALA A 333 -2.49 42.85 -9.43
CA ALA A 333 -3.83 43.02 -8.90
C ALA A 333 -4.89 42.75 -9.97
N THR A 334 -6.18 42.80 -9.60
CA THR A 334 -7.29 42.59 -10.55
C THR A 334 -7.26 43.59 -11.72
N GLY A 335 -6.98 44.86 -11.44
CA GLY A 335 -6.80 45.91 -12.44
C GLY A 335 -8.03 46.17 -13.33
N GLY A 336 -7.79 46.75 -14.50
CA GLY A 336 -8.84 47.16 -15.44
C GLY A 336 -9.74 48.23 -14.83
N ASN A 337 -11.05 48.00 -14.88
CA ASN A 337 -12.07 48.85 -14.23
C ASN A 337 -12.35 48.47 -12.77
N ARG A 338 -11.58 47.52 -12.19
CA ARG A 338 -11.70 47.07 -10.80
C ARG A 338 -10.56 47.64 -9.94
N THR A 339 -10.28 46.99 -8.81
CA THR A 339 -9.24 47.42 -7.87
C THR A 339 -7.84 47.20 -8.45
N LYS A 340 -7.04 48.27 -8.44
CA LYS A 340 -5.62 48.25 -8.83
C LYS A 340 -4.68 47.88 -7.66
N THR A 341 -5.19 47.92 -6.43
CA THR A 341 -4.44 47.51 -5.24
C THR A 341 -4.37 45.98 -5.16
N PRO A 342 -3.18 45.39 -4.98
CA PRO A 342 -3.05 43.95 -4.79
C PRO A 342 -3.69 43.49 -3.48
N GLY A 343 -4.23 42.28 -3.50
CA GLY A 343 -4.90 41.67 -2.35
C GLY A 343 -3.96 41.29 -1.20
N PRO A 344 -4.52 40.88 -0.05
CA PRO A 344 -3.76 40.66 1.19
C PRO A 344 -2.69 39.56 1.10
N GLY A 345 -2.85 38.57 0.23
CA GLY A 345 -1.86 37.48 0.07
C GLY A 345 -0.64 37.82 -0.79
N ALA A 346 -0.56 39.00 -1.41
CA ALA A 346 0.58 39.35 -2.29
C ALA A 346 1.92 39.36 -1.53
N GLN A 347 1.95 40.07 -0.41
CA GLN A 347 3.16 40.24 0.40
C GLN A 347 3.56 38.93 1.10
N SER A 348 2.59 38.14 1.58
CA SER A 348 2.88 36.87 2.24
C SER A 348 3.42 35.82 1.28
N ALA A 349 2.89 35.73 0.06
CA ALA A 349 3.41 34.84 -0.98
C ALA A 349 4.86 35.19 -1.36
N LEU A 350 5.13 36.48 -1.61
CA LEU A 350 6.48 36.96 -1.94
C LEU A 350 7.50 36.61 -0.84
N ARG A 351 7.17 36.92 0.42
CA ARG A 351 8.04 36.60 1.57
C ARG A 351 8.22 35.11 1.76
N ALA A 352 7.20 34.30 1.47
CA ALA A 352 7.28 32.86 1.55
C ALA A 352 8.23 32.29 0.48
N LEU A 353 8.18 32.75 -0.77
CA LEU A 353 9.13 32.33 -1.81
C LEU A 353 10.58 32.62 -1.39
N ALA A 354 10.84 33.80 -0.83
CA ALA A 354 12.16 34.18 -0.31
C ALA A 354 12.64 33.24 0.81
N ARG A 355 11.80 33.01 1.82
CA ARG A 355 12.13 32.15 2.97
C ARG A 355 12.35 30.70 2.59
N ASN A 356 11.68 30.23 1.54
CA ASN A 356 11.87 28.88 1.01
C ASN A 356 13.10 28.76 0.11
N GLY A 357 13.99 29.75 0.07
CA GLY A 357 15.32 29.64 -0.54
C GLY A 357 15.34 29.79 -2.07
N LEU A 358 14.30 30.37 -2.67
CA LEU A 358 14.39 30.90 -4.03
C LEU A 358 15.02 32.29 -3.97
N LYS A 359 16.02 32.54 -4.82
CA LYS A 359 16.63 33.87 -4.93
C LYS A 359 15.66 34.80 -5.69
N ILE A 360 15.37 35.95 -5.10
CA ILE A 360 14.49 36.94 -5.72
C ILE A 360 15.32 37.81 -6.66
N GLY A 361 14.89 37.88 -7.92
CA GLY A 361 15.44 38.80 -8.91
C GLY A 361 14.70 40.14 -8.89
N ARG A 362 14.30 40.59 -10.09
CA ARG A 362 13.51 41.82 -10.29
C ARG A 362 12.07 41.65 -9.81
N ILE A 363 11.51 42.70 -9.24
CA ILE A 363 10.11 42.78 -8.82
C ILE A 363 9.43 43.86 -9.65
N GLU A 364 8.37 43.51 -10.36
CA GLU A 364 7.59 44.39 -11.23
C GLU A 364 6.11 44.30 -10.88
N ASP A 365 5.40 45.43 -10.94
CA ASP A 365 3.93 45.45 -10.92
C ASP A 365 3.42 45.41 -12.36
N VAL A 366 2.67 44.35 -12.69
CA VAL A 366 2.05 44.13 -14.00
C VAL A 366 0.53 44.20 -13.91
N THR A 367 0.00 44.94 -12.93
CA THR A 367 -1.42 45.23 -12.83
C THR A 367 -1.90 45.92 -14.11
N PRO A 368 -2.95 45.41 -14.79
CA PRO A 368 -3.40 46.00 -16.03
C PRO A 368 -4.05 47.36 -15.75
N ILE A 369 -3.42 48.44 -16.25
CA ILE A 369 -3.89 49.82 -16.14
C ILE A 369 -4.35 50.25 -17.54
N PRO A 370 -5.67 50.42 -17.76
CA PRO A 370 -6.17 50.90 -19.04
C PRO A 370 -5.98 52.42 -19.17
N THR A 371 -5.74 52.91 -20.39
CA THR A 371 -5.66 54.35 -20.69
C THR A 371 -7.00 55.05 -20.40
N ASP A 372 -8.08 54.45 -20.90
CA ASP A 372 -9.47 54.74 -20.50
C ASP A 372 -10.20 53.41 -20.31
N SER A 373 -11.22 53.38 -19.45
CA SER A 373 -11.84 52.16 -18.97
C SER A 373 -13.32 52.05 -19.33
N THR A 374 -13.78 50.82 -19.53
CA THR A 374 -15.22 50.55 -19.64
C THR A 374 -15.92 50.79 -18.30
N ARG A 375 -17.22 51.07 -18.37
CA ARG A 375 -18.06 51.31 -17.19
C ARG A 375 -17.88 50.22 -16.13
N ARG A 376 -17.54 50.63 -14.90
CA ARG A 376 -17.34 49.72 -13.75
C ARG A 376 -18.64 49.00 -13.39
N LYS A 377 -18.53 47.74 -12.95
CA LYS A 377 -19.66 46.95 -12.43
C LYS A 377 -20.28 47.65 -11.23
N GLY A 378 -21.55 48.03 -11.35
CA GLY A 378 -22.32 48.75 -10.34
C GLY A 378 -23.26 49.79 -10.98
N GLY A 379 -24.27 50.21 -10.23
CA GLY A 379 -25.12 51.34 -10.64
C GLY A 379 -24.38 52.67 -10.47
N ARG A 380 -24.95 53.77 -10.98
CA ARG A 380 -24.43 55.14 -10.77
C ARG A 380 -24.26 55.47 -9.27
N ARG A 381 -25.12 54.88 -8.43
CA ARG A 381 -25.12 55.04 -6.97
C ARG A 381 -24.11 54.12 -6.24
N GLY A 382 -23.34 53.31 -6.96
CA GLY A 382 -22.37 52.37 -6.39
C GLY A 382 -23.00 51.11 -5.78
N ARG A 383 -22.17 50.33 -5.07
CA ARG A 383 -22.60 49.19 -4.25
C ARG A 383 -22.99 49.70 -2.88
N ARG A 384 -24.26 49.54 -2.50
CA ARG A 384 -24.79 49.83 -1.17
C ARG A 384 -24.98 48.49 -0.47
N LEU A 385 -24.19 48.25 0.58
CA LEU A 385 -24.26 47.08 1.44
C LEU A 385 -24.73 47.51 2.81
#